data_AF-A0A6D2CN36-F1
#
_entry.id   AF-A0A6D2CN36-F1
#
_cell.length_a   1.000
_cell.length_b   1.000
_cell.length_c   1.000
_cell.angle_alpha   90.00
_cell.angle_beta   90.00
_cell.angle_gamma   90.00
#
_symmetry.space_group_name_H-M   'P 1'
#
loop_
_entity.id
_entity.type
_entity.pdbx_description
1 polymer ?
#
loop_
_entity_poly.entity_id
_entity_poly.type
_entity_poly.pdbx_seq_one_letter_code
_entity_poly.pdbx_strand_id
1 'polypeptide(L)'
;MINLPAGTKIWLVAGITDMRNGFNGLAAKVQTALKDDPMSGHVFIFRGRSGSQVKLLWSTGDGLCLLTKRLERGRFAWPSARDGKVFLTPAQLAMLMEGIDWRQPKRLLTSLTML
;
A
#
# COMPACT_ATOMS: atom_id res chain seq x y z
N MET A 1 11.34 -6.83 -8.33
CA MET A 1 9.98 -6.37 -7.98
C MET A 1 9.17 -7.56 -7.49
N ILE A 2 8.25 -7.39 -6.54
CA ILE A 2 7.27 -8.45 -6.20
C ILE A 2 6.43 -8.66 -7.46
N ASN A 3 6.44 -9.88 -7.99
CA ASN A 3 5.65 -10.22 -9.17
C ASN A 3 4.24 -10.55 -8.68
N LEU A 4 3.29 -9.63 -8.90
CA LEU A 4 1.90 -9.80 -8.48
C LEU A 4 1.10 -10.36 -9.66
N PRO A 5 0.19 -11.33 -9.42
CA PRO A 5 -0.71 -11.83 -10.47
C PRO A 5 -1.49 -10.72 -11.17
N ALA A 6 -1.90 -10.98 -12.42
CA ALA A 6 -2.77 -10.07 -13.14
C ALA A 6 -4.09 -9.86 -12.38
N GLY A 7 -4.56 -8.61 -12.31
CA GLY A 7 -5.78 -8.26 -11.56
C GLY A 7 -5.58 -8.04 -10.06
N THR A 8 -4.39 -8.24 -9.51
CA THR A 8 -4.08 -7.87 -8.12
C THR A 8 -4.29 -6.37 -7.90
N LYS A 9 -5.21 -6.04 -6.99
CA LYS A 9 -5.42 -4.65 -6.54
C LYS A 9 -4.44 -4.31 -5.45
N ILE A 10 -3.96 -3.07 -5.46
CA ILE A 10 -3.06 -2.53 -4.44
C ILE A 10 -3.83 -1.47 -3.67
N TRP A 11 -4.03 -1.73 -2.38
CA TRP A 11 -4.80 -0.91 -1.48
C TRP A 11 -3.90 -0.29 -0.42
N LEU A 12 -3.81 1.03 -0.41
CA LEU A 12 -3.21 1.77 0.68
C LEU A 12 -4.28 2.07 1.74
N VAL A 13 -4.11 1.49 2.91
CA VAL A 13 -5.07 1.58 4.02
C VAL A 13 -4.91 2.92 4.73
N ALA A 14 -5.97 3.72 4.76
CA ALA A 14 -5.94 5.04 5.36
C ALA A 14 -5.82 4.97 6.90
N GLY A 15 -5.54 6.12 7.51
CA GLY A 15 -5.32 6.23 8.94
C GLY A 15 -4.00 5.62 9.42
N ILE A 16 -3.94 5.34 10.72
CA ILE A 16 -2.75 4.86 11.42
C ILE A 16 -2.94 3.38 11.79
N THR A 17 -1.90 2.59 11.60
CA THR A 17 -1.88 1.18 12.00
C THR A 17 -0.87 0.94 13.11
N ASP A 18 -1.23 0.11 14.08
CA ASP A 18 -0.27 -0.41 15.05
C ASP A 18 0.68 -1.37 14.33
N MET A 19 1.94 -0.93 14.19
CA MET A 19 2.95 -1.68 13.44
C MET A 19 3.54 -2.85 14.22
N ARG A 20 3.12 -3.07 15.48
CA ARG A 20 3.41 -4.31 16.24
C ARG A 20 2.64 -5.51 15.68
N ASN A 21 1.54 -5.27 14.96
CA ASN A 21 0.76 -6.34 14.33
C ASN A 21 1.58 -7.07 13.26
N GLY A 22 1.65 -8.41 13.39
CA GLY A 22 2.13 -9.33 12.36
C GLY A 22 1.01 -9.76 11.41
N PHE A 23 1.13 -10.95 10.82
CA PHE A 23 0.17 -11.51 9.86
C PHE A 23 -1.28 -11.45 10.35
N ASN A 24 -1.59 -12.10 11.48
CA ASN A 24 -2.96 -12.24 11.98
C ASN A 24 -3.59 -10.89 12.35
N GLY A 25 -2.83 -10.00 13.00
CA GLY A 25 -3.34 -8.69 13.41
C GLY A 25 -3.64 -7.78 12.22
N LEU A 26 -2.82 -7.84 11.16
CA LEU A 26 -3.07 -7.09 9.94
C LEU A 26 -4.20 -7.70 9.11
N ALA A 27 -4.26 -9.03 8.98
CA ALA A 27 -5.35 -9.73 8.31
C ALA A 27 -6.69 -9.44 8.98
N ALA A 28 -6.73 -9.49 10.33
CA ALA A 28 -7.92 -9.11 11.10
C ALA A 28 -8.32 -7.65 10.82
N LYS A 29 -7.36 -6.74 10.62
CA LYS A 29 -7.67 -5.34 10.26
C LYS A 29 -8.28 -5.22 8.86
N VAL A 30 -7.79 -5.98 7.88
CA VAL A 30 -8.42 -6.06 6.53
C VAL A 30 -9.87 -6.51 6.67
N GLN A 31 -10.10 -7.61 7.39
CA GLN A 31 -11.43 -8.17 7.55
C GLN A 31 -12.40 -7.26 8.30
N THR A 32 -11.96 -6.70 9.42
CA THR A 32 -12.85 -5.98 10.34
C THR A 32 -13.06 -4.52 9.96
N ALA A 33 -11.99 -3.81 9.59
CA ALA A 33 -12.03 -2.38 9.32
C ALA A 33 -12.32 -2.07 7.84
N LEU A 34 -11.85 -2.89 6.91
CA LEU A 34 -12.07 -2.69 5.47
C LEU A 34 -13.23 -3.52 4.93
N LYS A 35 -13.73 -4.50 5.70
CA LYS A 35 -14.74 -5.48 5.24
C LYS A 35 -14.31 -6.21 3.97
N ASP A 36 -13.00 -6.45 3.84
CA ASP A 36 -12.38 -7.15 2.71
C ASP A 36 -11.89 -8.54 3.12
N ASP A 37 -11.65 -9.40 2.14
CA ASP A 37 -11.00 -10.69 2.34
C ASP A 37 -9.46 -10.54 2.39
N PRO A 38 -8.78 -10.82 3.52
CA PRO A 38 -7.32 -10.82 3.59
C PRO A 38 -6.66 -11.90 2.71
N MET A 39 -7.42 -12.91 2.28
CA MET A 39 -6.95 -14.01 1.44
C MET A 39 -7.17 -13.78 -0.06
N SER A 40 -7.64 -12.61 -0.48
CA SER A 40 -8.02 -12.32 -1.86
C SER A 40 -6.85 -12.19 -2.85
N GLY A 41 -5.60 -12.32 -2.39
CA GLY A 41 -4.40 -12.06 -3.20
C GLY A 41 -4.16 -10.58 -3.50
N HIS A 42 -4.95 -9.67 -2.90
CA HIS A 42 -4.72 -8.23 -2.99
C HIS A 42 -3.62 -7.78 -2.03
N VAL A 43 -2.95 -6.68 -2.36
CA VAL A 43 -1.91 -6.09 -1.52
C VAL A 43 -2.54 -5.02 -0.64
N PHE A 44 -2.42 -5.16 0.67
CA PHE A 44 -2.85 -4.16 1.64
C PHE A 44 -1.63 -3.50 2.30
N ILE A 45 -1.52 -2.18 2.15
CA ILE A 45 -0.40 -1.38 2.64
C ILE A 45 -0.82 -0.60 3.88
N PHE A 46 -0.07 -0.76 4.95
CA PHE A 46 -0.29 -0.11 6.22
C PHE A 46 0.89 0.79 6.58
N ARG A 47 0.63 1.89 7.27
CA ARG A 47 1.66 2.79 7.81
C ARG A 47 1.42 3.05 9.29
N GLY A 48 2.52 3.15 10.04
CA GLY A 48 2.51 3.52 11.45
C GLY A 48 2.45 5.02 11.68
N ARG A 49 2.26 5.43 12.94
CA ARG A 49 2.18 6.84 13.34
C ARG A 49 3.45 7.63 13.03
N SER A 50 4.64 7.03 13.21
CA SER A 50 5.93 7.68 12.90
C SER A 50 6.03 8.03 11.41
N GLY A 51 5.35 7.25 10.57
CA GLY A 51 5.33 7.39 9.14
C GLY A 51 6.60 6.94 8.42
N SER A 52 7.63 6.51 9.15
CA SER A 52 8.91 6.03 8.60
C SER A 52 8.89 4.56 8.16
N GLN A 53 7.81 3.82 8.46
CA GLN A 53 7.67 2.40 8.14
C GLN A 53 6.32 2.10 7.52
N VAL A 54 6.34 1.20 6.53
CA VAL A 54 5.15 0.56 5.96
C VAL A 54 5.24 -0.97 6.06
N LYS A 55 4.07 -1.62 6.06
CA LYS A 55 3.91 -3.07 5.95
C LYS A 55 2.96 -3.37 4.80
N LEU A 56 3.31 -4.34 3.97
CA LEU A 56 2.49 -4.83 2.86
C LEU A 56 2.10 -6.27 3.17
N LEU A 57 0.81 -6.54 3.26
CA LEU A 57 0.24 -7.87 3.47
C LEU A 57 -0.46 -8.33 2.19
N TRP A 58 -0.20 -9.55 1.76
CA TRP A 58 -0.95 -10.21 0.68
C TRP A 58 -0.94 -11.73 0.89
N SER A 59 -1.94 -12.43 0.36
CA SER A 59 -1.91 -13.89 0.29
C SER A 59 -1.36 -14.39 -1.04
N THR A 60 -0.76 -15.56 -0.98
CA THR A 60 -0.43 -16.45 -2.09
C THR A 60 -1.24 -17.73 -1.93
N GLY A 61 -1.19 -18.64 -2.91
CA GLY A 61 -1.93 -19.91 -2.83
C GLY A 61 -1.52 -20.79 -1.64
N ASP A 62 -0.35 -20.57 -1.07
CA ASP A 62 0.27 -21.36 0.00
C ASP A 62 0.38 -20.61 1.34
N GLY A 63 -0.03 -19.33 1.43
CA GLY A 63 0.02 -18.63 2.71
C GLY A 63 -0.09 -17.10 2.63
N LEU A 64 0.27 -16.45 3.73
CA LEU A 64 0.36 -14.99 3.80
C LEU A 64 1.81 -14.54 3.70
N CYS A 65 2.02 -13.47 2.95
CA CYS A 65 3.28 -12.77 2.80
C CYS A 65 3.20 -11.40 3.47
N LEU A 66 4.28 -11.01 4.17
CA LEU A 66 4.40 -9.73 4.84
C LEU A 66 5.75 -9.10 4.53
N LEU A 67 5.74 -8.01 3.78
CA LEU A 67 6.92 -7.18 3.59
C LEU A 67 6.89 -6.01 4.56
N THR A 68 8.02 -5.74 5.21
CA THR A 68 8.22 -4.53 6.02
C THR A 68 9.30 -3.66 5.37
N LYS A 69 9.00 -2.38 5.13
CA LYS A 69 9.98 -1.40 4.67
C LYS A 69 10.06 -0.22 5.62
N ARG A 70 11.29 0.16 5.99
CA ARG A 70 11.60 1.36 6.77
C ARG A 70 12.45 2.30 5.92
N LEU A 71 12.18 3.60 5.99
CA LEU A 71 13.06 4.62 5.44
C LEU A 71 14.12 4.98 6.46
N GLU A 72 15.36 5.14 6.01
CA GLU A 72 16.45 5.63 6.86
C GLU A 72 16.26 7.10 7.26
N ARG A 73 15.59 7.89 6.39
CA ARG A 73 15.22 9.29 6.66
C ARG A 73 13.85 9.62 6.07
N GLY A 74 13.16 10.57 6.70
CA GLY A 74 11.85 11.06 6.22
C GLY A 74 10.68 10.14 6.55
N ARG A 75 9.57 10.34 5.85
CA ARG A 75 8.31 9.63 6.07
C ARG A 75 7.63 9.34 4.74
N PHE A 76 6.98 8.20 4.62
CA PHE A 76 6.15 7.88 3.45
C PHE A 76 5.00 8.88 3.30
N ALA A 77 4.70 9.29 2.07
CA ALA A 77 3.49 10.05 1.77
C ALA A 77 2.24 9.19 2.03
N TRP A 78 1.23 9.76 2.68
CA TRP A 78 0.04 9.03 3.11
C TRP A 78 -1.22 9.88 2.90
N PRO A 79 -2.40 9.28 2.65
CA PRO A 79 -3.65 10.03 2.56
C PRO A 79 -3.98 10.68 3.91
N SER A 80 -4.66 11.82 3.86
CA SER A 80 -5.19 12.52 5.04
C SER A 80 -6.43 11.85 5.63
N ALA A 81 -7.10 10.98 4.85
CA ALA A 81 -8.25 10.20 5.31
C ALA A 81 -7.91 9.38 6.56
N ARG A 82 -8.85 9.34 7.52
CA ARG A 82 -8.68 8.63 8.79
C ARG A 82 -9.03 7.14 8.69
N ASP A 83 -9.84 6.77 7.71
CA ASP A 83 -10.37 5.43 7.49
C ASP A 83 -10.55 5.15 5.98
N GLY A 84 -10.86 3.89 5.67
CA GLY A 84 -10.97 3.40 4.30
C GLY A 84 -9.64 3.03 3.65
N LYS A 85 -9.63 2.98 2.31
CA LYS A 85 -8.48 2.57 1.50
C LYS A 85 -8.46 3.32 0.17
N VAL A 86 -7.26 3.56 -0.36
CA VAL A 86 -7.03 4.20 -1.65
C VAL A 86 -6.38 3.20 -2.60
N PHE A 87 -6.87 3.15 -3.84
CA PHE A 87 -6.27 2.32 -4.88
C PHE A 87 -4.94 2.92 -5.35
N LEU A 88 -3.90 2.10 -5.48
CA LEU A 88 -2.65 2.48 -6.12
C LEU A 88 -2.44 1.71 -7.41
N THR A 89 -1.87 2.39 -8.41
CA THR A 89 -1.27 1.73 -9.57
C THR A 89 0.06 1.07 -9.20
N PRO A 90 0.57 0.09 -9.97
CA PRO A 90 1.91 -0.46 -9.77
C PRO A 90 3.02 0.61 -9.78
N ALA A 91 2.90 1.64 -10.62
CA ALA A 91 3.83 2.76 -10.66
C ALA A 91 3.79 3.59 -9.36
N GLN A 92 2.59 3.81 -8.80
CA GLN A 92 2.44 4.47 -7.50
C GLN A 92 2.98 3.65 -6.34
N LEU A 93 2.82 2.32 -6.39
CA LEU A 93 3.49 1.43 -5.45
C LEU A 93 5.01 1.57 -5.57
N ALA A 94 5.59 1.55 -6.77
CA ALA A 94 7.03 1.72 -6.96
C ALA A 94 7.53 3.07 -6.37
N MET A 95 6.86 4.17 -6.69
CA MET A 95 7.15 5.49 -6.12
C MET A 95 7.07 5.47 -4.58
N LEU A 96 6.00 4.93 -4.01
CA LEU A 96 5.85 4.79 -2.57
C LEU A 96 7.01 3.98 -1.97
N MET A 97 7.37 2.86 -2.60
CA MET A 97 8.47 2.01 -2.15
C MET A 97 9.81 2.71 -2.22
N GLU A 98 10.01 3.70 -3.09
CA GLU A 98 11.22 4.55 -3.14
C GLU A 98 11.16 5.74 -2.18
N GLY A 99 10.05 5.93 -1.46
CA GLY A 99 9.84 7.08 -0.58
C GLY A 99 9.40 8.35 -1.31
N ILE A 100 9.04 8.25 -2.58
CA ILE A 100 8.53 9.34 -3.42
C ILE A 100 7.04 9.56 -3.13
N ASP A 101 6.58 10.82 -3.19
CA ASP A 101 5.16 11.13 -3.05
C ASP A 101 4.34 10.63 -4.24
N TRP A 102 3.61 9.53 -4.03
CA TRP A 102 2.80 8.86 -5.04
C TRP A 102 1.50 9.59 -5.42
N ARG A 103 1.11 10.63 -4.66
CA ARG A 103 -0.18 11.33 -4.82
C ARG A 103 -0.18 12.31 -5.99
N GLN A 104 0.98 12.84 -6.35
CA GLN A 104 1.13 13.84 -7.42
C GLN A 104 2.22 13.44 -8.42
N PRO A 105 2.05 12.34 -9.17
CA PRO A 105 2.97 12.04 -10.26
C PRO A 105 2.82 13.11 -11.35
N LYS A 106 3.87 13.91 -11.55
CA LYS A 106 3.90 14.92 -12.62
C LYS A 106 4.12 14.21 -13.95
N ARG A 107 3.08 14.09 -14.78
CA ARG A 107 3.23 13.66 -16.18
C ARG A 107 3.92 14.79 -16.96
N LEU A 108 5.05 14.46 -17.57
CA LEU A 108 5.79 15.39 -18.43
C LEU A 108 5.25 15.45 -19.86
N LEU A 109 4.48 14.44 -20.28
CA LEU A 109 3.76 14.44 -21.55
C LEU A 109 2.36 14.99 -21.30
N THR A 110 2.22 16.32 -21.36
CA THR A 110 0.94 16.93 -21.70
C THR A 110 0.67 16.57 -23.16
N SER A 111 -0.57 16.19 -23.50
CA SER A 111 -0.99 15.77 -24.82
C SER A 111 -0.23 16.52 -25.93
N LEU A 112 0.48 15.78 -26.78
CA LEU A 112 0.69 16.25 -28.14
C LEU A 112 -0.71 16.38 -28.72
N THR A 113 -1.27 17.59 -28.64
CA THR A 113 -2.42 17.98 -29.44
C THR A 113 -1.98 17.73 -30.87
N MET A 114 -2.42 16.60 -31.43
CA MET A 114 -2.28 16.33 -32.86
C MET A 114 -3.09 17.44 -33.54
N LEU A 115 -2.36 18.38 -34.14
CA LEU A 115 -2.88 19.29 -35.17
C LEU A 115 -3.21 18.48 -36.43
#